data_AF-A0A7V9ANW3-F1
#
_entry.id   AF-A0A7V9ANW3-F1
#
_cell.length_a   1.000
_cell.length_b   1.000
_cell.length_c   1.000
_cell.angle_alpha   90.00
_cell.angle_beta   90.00
_cell.angle_gamma   90.00
#
_symmetry.space_group_name_H-M   'P 1'
#
loop_
_entity.id
_entity.type
_entity.pdbx_description
1 polymer ?
#
loop_
_entity_poly.entity_id
_entity_poly.type
_entity_poly.pdbx_seq_one_letter_code
_entity_poly.pdbx_strand_id
1 'polypeptide(L)'
;MGFFPIIFVWTVIWLGWNVFAPKPVRFDPYPGFVLWLFISNMIQLFLMPLIMLGQNIQSKYADLRAETDLKINVQAALENEVILLHLENQNKIMMKMLNKLEKNL
;
A
#
# COMPACT_ATOMS: atom_id res chain seq x y z
N MET A 1 7.74 -1.61 -13.00
CA MET A 1 8.81 -0.79 -13.63
C MET A 1 8.79 -0.81 -15.17
N GLY A 2 8.25 -1.82 -15.85
CA GLY A 2 8.31 -1.92 -17.33
C GLY A 2 7.21 -1.19 -18.14
N PHE A 3 6.18 -0.65 -17.50
CA PHE A 3 5.03 -0.05 -18.21
C PHE A 3 5.38 1.24 -18.97
N PHE A 4 6.14 2.14 -18.33
CA PHE A 4 6.55 3.41 -18.91
C PHE A 4 7.40 3.26 -20.19
N PRO A 5 8.46 2.44 -20.22
CA PRO A 5 9.25 2.26 -21.45
C PRO A 5 8.44 1.62 -22.58
N ILE A 6 7.51 0.69 -22.27
CA ILE A 6 6.64 0.07 -23.29
C ILE A 6 5.73 1.11 -23.95
N ILE A 7 5.07 1.95 -23.15
CA ILE A 7 4.21 3.02 -23.68
C ILE A 7 5.02 4.05 -24.44
N PHE A 8 6.19 4.43 -23.92
CA PHE A 8 7.05 5.39 -24.60
C PHE A 8 7.47 4.92 -25.99
N VAL A 9 7.94 3.67 -26.09
CA VAL A 9 8.32 3.05 -27.37
C VAL A 9 7.12 2.98 -28.31
N TRP A 10 5.96 2.55 -27.81
CA TRP A 10 4.72 2.51 -28.60
C TRP A 10 4.33 3.90 -29.13
N THR A 11 4.34 4.93 -28.28
CA THR A 11 4.00 6.31 -28.66
C THR A 11 4.97 6.87 -29.70
N VAL A 12 6.27 6.62 -29.55
CA VAL A 12 7.29 7.05 -30.52
C VAL A 12 7.09 6.39 -31.88
N ILE A 13 6.83 5.07 -31.91
CA ILE A 13 6.56 4.33 -33.14
C ILE A 13 5.30 4.87 -33.82
N TRP A 14 4.22 5.05 -33.06
CA TRP A 14 2.93 5.52 -33.59
C TRP A 14 3.03 6.95 -34.14
N LEU A 15 3.73 7.84 -33.43
CA LEU A 15 3.94 9.23 -33.85
C LEU A 15 4.85 9.30 -35.08
N GLY A 16 5.92 8.50 -35.10
CA GLY A 16 6.79 8.35 -36.28
C GLY A 16 6.01 7.88 -37.50
N TRP A 17 5.15 6.87 -37.34
CA TRP A 17 4.29 6.39 -38.44
C TRP A 17 3.37 7.51 -38.96
N ASN A 18 2.66 8.22 -38.09
CA ASN A 18 1.72 9.25 -38.54
C ASN A 18 2.41 10.48 -39.17
N VAL A 19 3.64 10.81 -38.78
CA VAL A 19 4.40 11.91 -39.38
C VAL A 19 4.97 11.53 -40.75
N PHE A 20 5.66 10.39 -40.85
CA PHE A 20 6.44 10.01 -42.04
C PHE A 20 5.67 9.18 -43.07
N ALA A 21 4.52 8.60 -42.73
CA ALA A 21 3.77 7.77 -43.67
C ALA A 21 3.10 8.60 -44.80
N PRO A 22 3.03 8.07 -46.03
CA PRO A 22 2.32 8.67 -47.14
C PRO A 22 0.84 8.95 -46.82
N LYS A 23 0.27 10.02 -47.41
CA LYS A 23 -1.13 10.43 -47.22
C LYS A 23 -2.19 9.29 -47.25
N PRO A 24 -2.11 8.27 -48.14
CA PRO A 24 -3.12 7.21 -48.18
C PRO A 24 -3.03 6.19 -47.03
N VAL A 25 -1.92 6.13 -46.28
CA VAL A 25 -1.70 5.17 -45.18
C VAL A 25 -1.56 5.85 -43.82
N ARG A 26 -1.81 7.17 -43.76
CA ARG A 26 -1.80 7.94 -42.52
C ARG A 26 -3.09 7.67 -41.76
N PHE A 27 -2.97 7.03 -40.59
CA PHE A 27 -4.12 6.68 -39.73
C PHE A 27 -4.75 7.93 -39.08
N ASP A 28 -3.93 8.91 -38.71
CA ASP A 28 -4.35 10.15 -38.06
C ASP A 28 -3.70 11.38 -38.73
N PRO A 29 -4.32 11.96 -39.78
CA PRO A 29 -3.90 13.22 -40.38
C PRO A 29 -4.02 14.38 -39.40
N TYR A 30 -3.11 15.36 -39.51
CA TYR A 30 -3.27 16.64 -38.82
C TYR A 30 -4.71 17.18 -39.05
N PRO A 31 -5.52 17.43 -38.00
CA PRO A 31 -5.15 17.71 -36.60
C PRO A 31 -5.49 16.63 -35.54
N GLY A 32 -5.80 15.38 -35.89
CA GLY A 32 -6.41 14.45 -34.92
C GLY A 32 -5.54 14.08 -33.71
N PHE A 33 -4.21 14.07 -33.83
CA PHE A 33 -3.32 13.87 -32.66
C PHE A 33 -3.50 14.96 -31.60
N VAL A 34 -3.68 16.22 -32.02
CA VAL A 34 -3.90 17.35 -31.10
C VAL A 34 -5.24 17.20 -30.40
N LEU A 35 -6.29 16.77 -31.13
CA LEU A 35 -7.60 16.49 -30.54
C LEU A 35 -7.53 15.35 -29.54
N TRP A 36 -6.78 14.29 -29.85
CA TRP A 36 -6.59 13.16 -28.94
C TRP A 36 -5.85 13.56 -27.65
N LEU A 37 -4.77 14.36 -27.76
CA LEU A 37 -4.07 14.91 -26.61
C LEU A 37 -4.98 15.81 -25.77
N PHE A 38 -5.79 16.65 -26.42
CA PHE A 38 -6.72 17.53 -25.74
C PHE A 38 -7.78 16.75 -24.97
N ILE A 39 -8.45 15.80 -25.62
CA ILE A 39 -9.50 14.98 -25.01
C ILE A 39 -8.92 14.13 -23.86
N SER A 40 -7.75 13.51 -24.05
CA SER A 40 -7.11 12.72 -23.00
C SER A 40 -6.74 13.57 -21.78
N ASN A 41 -6.24 14.78 -21.97
CA ASN A 41 -5.94 15.69 -20.87
C ASN A 41 -7.20 16.16 -20.12
N MET A 42 -8.29 16.45 -20.85
CA MET A 42 -9.58 16.78 -20.24
C MET A 42 -10.09 15.63 -19.36
N ILE A 43 -10.05 14.39 -19.85
CA ILE A 43 -10.46 13.21 -19.08
C ILE A 43 -9.62 13.07 -17.81
N GLN A 44 -8.29 13.26 -17.90
CA GLN A 44 -7.39 13.20 -16.74
C GLN A 44 -7.75 14.27 -15.69
N LEU A 45 -8.07 15.50 -16.12
CA LEU A 45 -8.47 16.58 -15.22
C LEU A 45 -9.74 16.24 -14.44
N PHE A 46 -10.71 15.57 -15.07
CA PHE A 46 -11.91 15.10 -14.38
C PHE A 46 -11.66 13.89 -13.47
N LEU A 47 -10.72 13.01 -13.82
CA LEU A 47 -10.38 11.84 -13.01
C LEU A 47 -9.61 12.19 -11.74
N MET A 48 -8.72 13.18 -11.79
CA MET A 48 -7.81 13.49 -10.67
C MET A 48 -8.55 13.79 -9.35
N PRO A 49 -9.60 14.62 -9.30
CA PRO A 49 -10.37 14.83 -8.07
C PRO A 49 -11.06 13.57 -7.53
N LEU A 50 -11.55 12.71 -8.43
CA LEU A 50 -12.16 11.43 -8.04
C LEU A 50 -11.13 10.50 -7.39
N ILE A 51 -9.93 10.44 -7.97
CA ILE A 51 -8.80 9.66 -7.42
C ILE A 51 -8.41 10.24 -6.05
N MET A 52 -8.27 11.56 -5.93
CA MET A 52 -7.93 12.21 -4.67
C MET A 52 -8.97 11.96 -3.58
N LEU A 53 -10.27 11.96 -3.92
CA LEU A 53 -11.32 11.62 -2.95
C LEU A 53 -11.20 10.17 -2.48
N GLY A 54 -10.97 9.23 -3.40
CA GLY A 54 -10.74 7.82 -3.07
C GLY A 54 -9.52 7.64 -2.17
N GLN A 55 -8.42 8.33 -2.47
CA GLN A 55 -7.20 8.33 -1.65
C GLN A 55 -7.45 8.93 -0.26
N ASN A 56 -8.20 10.03 -0.15
CA ASN A 56 -8.50 10.65 1.15
C ASN A 56 -9.32 9.71 2.05
N ILE A 57 -10.32 9.02 1.49
CA ILE A 57 -11.10 8.02 2.22
C ILE A 57 -10.20 6.86 2.65
N GLN A 58 -9.37 6.34 1.74
CA GLN A 58 -8.44 5.26 2.04
C GLN A 58 -7.45 5.66 3.14
N SER A 59 -6.96 6.90 3.14
CA SER A 59 -6.08 7.44 4.18
C SER A 59 -6.77 7.47 5.53
N LYS A 60 -8.01 7.95 5.60
CA LYS A 60 -8.79 7.96 6.86
C LYS A 60 -8.96 6.56 7.45
N TYR A 61 -9.25 5.56 6.61
CA TYR A 61 -9.34 4.18 7.07
C TYR A 61 -7.97 3.61 7.48
N ALA A 62 -6.89 4.01 6.82
CA ALA A 62 -5.53 3.64 7.20
C ALA A 62 -5.17 4.21 8.59
N ASP A 63 -5.53 5.47 8.86
CA ASP A 63 -5.31 6.11 10.16
C ASP A 63 -6.10 5.41 11.28
N LEU A 64 -7.39 5.14 11.06
CA LEU A 64 -8.22 4.39 12.02
C LEU A 64 -7.68 2.98 12.29
N ARG A 65 -7.16 2.31 11.25
CA ARG A 65 -6.52 1.00 11.38
C ARG A 65 -5.24 1.11 12.21
N ALA A 66 -4.40 2.10 11.93
CA ALA A 66 -3.17 2.34 12.69
C ALA A 66 -3.44 2.61 14.18
N GLU A 67 -4.47 3.39 14.51
CA GLU A 67 -4.88 3.61 15.90
C GLU A 67 -5.35 2.33 16.59
N THR A 68 -6.11 1.49 15.87
CA THR A 68 -6.60 0.22 16.40
C THR A 68 -5.45 -0.76 16.63
N ASP A 69 -4.54 -0.87 15.66
CA ASP A 69 -3.34 -1.71 15.75
C ASP A 69 -2.45 -1.25 16.92
N LEU A 70 -2.30 0.06 17.14
CA LEU A 70 -1.59 0.59 18.30
C LEU A 70 -2.24 0.17 19.62
N LYS A 71 -3.56 0.30 19.75
CA LYS A 71 -4.30 -0.09 20.97
C LYS A 71 -4.16 -1.58 21.25
N ILE A 72 -4.31 -2.43 20.22
CA ILE A 72 -4.14 -3.88 20.33
C ILE A 72 -2.71 -4.21 20.76
N ASN A 73 -1.70 -3.55 20.18
CA ASN A 73 -0.30 -3.80 20.53
C ASN A 73 0.02 -3.42 21.99
N VAL A 74 -0.48 -2.28 22.47
CA VAL A 74 -0.35 -1.89 23.88
C VAL A 74 -1.04 -2.89 24.80
N GLN A 75 -2.25 -3.32 24.45
CA GLN A 75 -2.96 -4.34 25.24
C GLN A 75 -2.18 -5.66 25.26
N ALA A 76 -1.68 -6.13 24.12
CA ALA A 76 -0.90 -7.35 24.03
C ALA A 76 0.40 -7.27 24.85
N ALA A 77 1.04 -6.09 24.90
CA ALA A 77 2.21 -5.87 25.76
C ALA A 77 1.88 -6.02 27.25
N LEU A 78 0.75 -5.46 27.70
CA LEU A 78 0.28 -5.61 29.08
C LEU A 78 -0.10 -7.06 29.41
N GLU A 79 -0.80 -7.74 28.50
CA GLU A 79 -1.15 -9.16 28.66
C GLU A 79 0.12 -10.04 28.78
N ASN A 80 1.14 -9.76 27.97
CA ASN A 80 2.45 -10.43 28.08
C ASN A 80 3.13 -10.16 29.43
N GLU A 81 3.10 -8.92 29.92
CA GLU A 81 3.66 -8.59 31.24
C GLU A 81 2.96 -9.37 32.37
N VAL A 82 1.63 -9.44 32.33
CA VAL A 82 0.83 -10.21 33.30
C VAL A 82 1.17 -11.70 33.24
N ILE A 83 1.32 -12.27 32.04
CA ILE A 83 1.73 -13.67 31.86
C ILE A 83 3.12 -13.90 32.46
N LEU A 84 4.08 -13.01 32.19
CA LEU A 84 5.44 -13.11 32.74
C LEU A 84 5.44 -13.06 34.27
N LEU A 85 4.67 -12.15 34.88
CA LEU A 85 4.52 -12.09 36.33
C LEU A 85 3.92 -13.38 36.90
N HIS A 86 2.93 -13.96 36.22
CA HIS A 86 2.32 -15.22 36.65
C HIS A 86 3.32 -16.38 36.58
N LEU A 87 4.12 -16.47 35.51
CA LEU A 87 5.20 -17.46 35.37
C LEU A 87 6.28 -17.28 36.44
N GLU A 88 6.68 -16.05 36.75
CA GLU A 88 7.66 -15.80 37.81
C GLU A 88 7.13 -16.24 39.18
N ASN A 89 5.85 -16.00 39.46
CA ASN A 89 5.23 -16.45 40.70
C ASN A 89 5.14 -17.99 40.76
N GLN A 90 4.78 -18.65 39.66
CA GLN A 90 4.81 -20.12 39.57
C GLN A 90 6.21 -20.67 39.83
N ASN A 91 7.26 -20.07 39.25
CA ASN A 91 8.66 -20.44 39.51
C ASN A 91 9.03 -20.28 41.00
N LYS A 92 8.62 -19.18 41.65
CA LYS A 92 8.85 -18.97 43.09
C LYS A 92 8.18 -20.04 43.95
N ILE A 93 6.96 -20.45 43.61
CA ILE A 93 6.24 -21.51 44.33
C ILE A 93 6.94 -22.85 44.16
N MET A 94 7.34 -23.20 42.93
CA MET A 94 8.06 -24.44 42.63
C MET A 94 9.38 -24.53 43.42
N MET A 95 10.14 -23.44 43.48
CA MET A 95 11.37 -23.35 44.29
C MET A 95 11.10 -23.54 45.79
N LYS A 96 10.02 -22.96 46.32
CA LYS A 96 9.63 -23.19 47.73
C LYS A 96 9.26 -24.65 48.01
N MET A 97 8.61 -25.33 47.06
CA MET A 97 8.30 -26.76 47.19
C MET A 97 9.57 -27.61 47.16
N LEU A 98 10.50 -27.35 46.23
CA LEU A 98 11.81 -28.00 46.15
C LEU A 98 12.58 -27.87 47.48
N ASN A 99 12.71 -26.66 48.01
CA ASN A 99 13.42 -26.42 49.28
C ASN A 99 12.75 -27.12 50.48
N LYS A 100 11.42 -27.28 50.47
CA LYS A 100 10.71 -28.03 51.51
C LYS A 100 10.97 -29.53 51.40
N LEU A 101 11.02 -30.07 50.19
CA LEU A 101 11.34 -31.48 49.95
C LEU A 101 12.77 -31.79 50.38
N GLU A 102 13.73 -30.93 50.02
CA GLU A 102 15.15 -31.09 50.38
C GLU A 102 15.40 -31.03 51.89
N LYS A 103 14.64 -30.21 52.63
CA LYS A 103 14.70 -30.15 54.11
C LYS A 103 14.05 -31.35 54.83
N ASN A 104 13.22 -32.12 54.13
CA ASN A 104 12.53 -33.29 54.69
C ASN A 104 13.25 -34.62 54.35
N LEU A 105 14.34 -34.56 53.58
CA LEU A 105 15.31 -35.63 53.37
C LEU A 105 16.44 -35.51 54.38
#